data_AF-A0A256I1X9-F1
#
_entry.id   AF-A0A256I1X9-F1
#
_cell.length_a   1.000
_cell.length_b   1.000
_cell.length_c   1.000
_cell.angle_alpha   90.00
_cell.angle_beta   90.00
_cell.angle_gamma   90.00
#
_symmetry.space_group_name_H-M   'P 1'
#
loop_
_entity.id
_entity.type
_entity.pdbx_description
1 polymer ?
#
loop_
_entity_poly.entity_id
_entity_poly.type
_entity_poly.pdbx_seq_one_letter_code
_entity_poly.pdbx_strand_id
1 'polypeptide(L)'
;MSYPVTYYCPHCGTLVELERDGYLADKAVTPYPLEGWTYVAPGEPFEDRDGVDGVRFVCGESDGVVWDPHDGVRGPDVGGAVASDGEGGDERESEVDDPGCGEPFYLSFVRYDEGREIDPRAESELVEIDPDPRPSGPRGPSGPGGVGDDGDSDGGFW
;
A
#
# COMPACT_ATOMS: atom_id res chain seq x y z
N MET A 1 -22.12 -15.23 -7.08
CA MET A 1 -21.41 -16.00 -8.12
C MET A 1 -19.96 -15.65 -7.96
N SER A 2 -19.21 -16.58 -7.36
CA SER A 2 -17.80 -16.41 -7.10
C SER A 2 -17.01 -16.61 -8.39
N TYR A 3 -15.90 -15.88 -8.50
CA TYR A 3 -14.92 -15.98 -9.57
C TYR A 3 -13.54 -16.06 -8.93
N PRO A 4 -12.62 -16.88 -9.50
CA PRO A 4 -11.25 -16.90 -9.04
C PRO A 4 -10.55 -15.58 -9.40
N VAL A 5 -9.90 -14.98 -8.41
CA VAL A 5 -9.07 -13.77 -8.58
C VAL A 5 -7.71 -14.00 -7.96
N THR A 6 -6.66 -13.65 -8.70
CA THR A 6 -5.28 -13.86 -8.27
C THR A 6 -4.68 -12.59 -7.66
N TYR A 7 -4.04 -12.72 -6.51
CA TYR A 7 -3.31 -11.66 -5.82
C TYR A 7 -1.84 -12.02 -5.63
N TYR A 8 -0.98 -11.01 -5.56
CA TYR A 8 0.46 -11.15 -5.34
C TYR A 8 0.82 -10.87 -3.89
N CYS A 9 1.68 -11.71 -3.31
CA CYS A 9 2.27 -11.46 -2.01
C CYS A 9 3.31 -10.33 -2.10
N PRO A 10 3.13 -9.20 -1.38
CA PRO A 10 4.01 -8.04 -1.43
C PRO A 10 5.41 -8.27 -0.86
N HIS A 11 5.65 -9.42 -0.22
CA HIS A 11 6.95 -9.78 0.33
C HIS A 11 7.80 -10.56 -0.68
N CYS A 12 7.21 -11.52 -1.40
CA CYS A 12 8.00 -12.51 -2.15
C CYS A 12 7.61 -12.75 -3.61
N GLY A 13 6.45 -12.29 -4.12
CA GLY A 13 6.04 -12.68 -5.48
C GLY A 13 4.94 -13.72 -5.57
N THR A 14 4.78 -14.55 -4.55
CA THR A 14 3.88 -15.70 -4.62
C THR A 14 2.47 -15.27 -4.99
N LEU A 15 1.87 -16.00 -5.93
CA LEU A 15 0.50 -15.79 -6.35
C LEU A 15 -0.45 -16.65 -5.51
N VAL A 16 -1.58 -16.06 -5.13
CA VAL A 16 -2.68 -16.75 -4.46
C VAL A 16 -3.97 -16.53 -5.23
N GLU A 17 -4.73 -17.58 -5.47
CA GLU A 17 -6.07 -17.50 -6.05
C GLU A 17 -7.12 -17.60 -4.94
N LEU A 18 -8.01 -16.61 -4.90
CA LEU A 18 -9.15 -16.54 -4.00
C LEU A 18 -10.46 -16.54 -4.80
N GLU A 19 -11.40 -17.39 -4.40
CA GLU A 19 -12.78 -17.33 -4.91
C GLU A 19 -13.54 -16.17 -4.26
N ARG A 20 -14.10 -15.28 -5.07
CA ARG A 20 -14.87 -14.13 -4.59
C ARG A 20 -15.97 -13.67 -5.54
N ASP A 21 -17.02 -13.09 -4.99
CA ASP A 21 -18.12 -12.51 -5.72
C ASP A 21 -17.72 -11.17 -6.36
N GLY A 22 -18.14 -10.98 -7.60
CA GLY A 22 -17.76 -9.82 -8.42
C GLY A 22 -18.32 -8.46 -7.99
N TYR A 23 -19.10 -8.39 -6.89
CA TYR A 23 -19.61 -7.11 -6.36
C TYR A 23 -18.64 -6.43 -5.39
N LEU A 24 -17.62 -7.16 -4.91
CA LEU A 24 -16.54 -6.59 -4.12
C LEU A 24 -15.53 -5.93 -5.05
N ALA A 25 -15.08 -4.71 -4.76
CA ALA A 25 -13.97 -4.09 -5.48
C ALA A 25 -12.70 -4.05 -4.64
N ASP A 26 -11.58 -4.43 -5.26
CA ASP A 26 -10.28 -4.42 -4.61
C ASP A 26 -9.80 -2.98 -4.42
N LYS A 27 -9.52 -2.61 -3.18
CA LYS A 27 -8.98 -1.29 -2.85
C LYS A 27 -7.46 -1.32 -2.75
N ALA A 28 -6.91 -2.33 -2.10
CA ALA A 28 -5.46 -2.46 -1.93
C ALA A 28 -5.06 -3.89 -1.53
N VAL A 29 -3.81 -4.25 -1.86
CA VAL A 29 -3.09 -5.40 -1.31
C VAL A 29 -1.85 -4.87 -0.60
N THR A 30 -1.74 -5.08 0.71
CA THR A 30 -0.70 -4.45 1.56
C THR A 30 -0.02 -5.45 2.50
N PRO A 31 1.29 -5.26 2.82
CA PRO A 31 1.99 -6.02 3.87
C PRO A 31 1.40 -5.84 5.26
N TYR A 32 0.80 -4.67 5.52
CA TYR A 32 0.30 -4.27 6.83
C TYR A 32 -1.21 -4.02 6.77
N PRO A 33 -1.94 -4.26 7.88
CA PRO A 33 -3.37 -3.99 7.92
C PRO A 33 -3.64 -2.47 7.84
N LEU A 34 -4.72 -2.10 7.18
CA LEU A 34 -5.17 -0.71 7.15
C LEU A 34 -5.90 -0.35 8.45
N GLU A 35 -5.67 0.86 8.95
CA GLU A 35 -6.33 1.34 10.16
C GLU A 35 -7.85 1.45 9.96
N GLY A 36 -8.60 0.89 10.90
CA GLY A 36 -10.08 0.86 10.88
C GLY A 36 -10.69 -0.26 10.05
N TRP A 37 -9.89 -1.17 9.48
CA TRP A 37 -10.36 -2.28 8.66
C TRP A 37 -10.37 -3.59 9.44
N THR A 38 -11.41 -4.38 9.22
CA THR A 38 -11.56 -5.71 9.83
C THR A 38 -11.23 -6.81 8.81
N TYR A 39 -10.32 -7.70 9.18
CA TYR A 39 -9.85 -8.78 8.32
C TYR A 39 -10.21 -10.16 8.89
N VAL A 40 -10.53 -11.09 8.01
CA VAL A 40 -10.78 -12.51 8.34
C VAL A 40 -9.92 -13.44 7.48
N ALA A 41 -9.87 -14.74 7.79
CA ALA A 41 -9.17 -15.71 6.96
C ALA A 41 -9.93 -15.98 5.63
N PRO A 42 -9.23 -16.36 4.54
CA PRO A 42 -9.86 -16.60 3.24
C PRO A 42 -10.91 -17.72 3.23
N GLY A 43 -10.82 -18.71 4.13
CA GLY A 43 -11.82 -19.77 4.27
C GLY A 43 -13.06 -19.37 5.07
N GLU A 44 -13.12 -18.15 5.62
CA GLU A 44 -14.27 -17.64 6.35
C GLU A 44 -15.24 -16.89 5.41
N PRO A 45 -16.54 -16.82 5.72
CA PRO A 45 -17.50 -16.09 4.90
C PRO A 45 -17.33 -14.57 5.05
N PHE A 46 -16.36 -13.99 4.33
CA PHE A 46 -16.07 -12.55 4.33
C PHE A 46 -17.05 -11.72 3.48
N GLU A 47 -17.75 -12.38 2.57
CA GLU A 47 -18.60 -11.76 1.56
C GLU A 47 -19.97 -11.37 2.15
N ASP A 48 -20.60 -12.30 2.86
CA ASP A 48 -21.94 -12.15 3.43
C ASP A 48 -21.94 -11.50 4.83
N ARG A 49 -20.78 -11.29 5.43
CA ARG A 49 -20.67 -10.84 6.82
C ARG A 49 -20.49 -9.33 6.90
N ASP A 50 -21.39 -8.66 7.60
CA ASP A 50 -21.25 -7.23 7.91
C ASP A 50 -20.01 -6.94 8.78
N GLY A 51 -19.34 -5.82 8.50
CA GLY A 51 -18.14 -5.39 9.22
C GLY A 51 -16.90 -6.23 8.93
N VAL A 52 -16.84 -6.89 7.78
CA VAL A 52 -15.61 -7.49 7.25
C VAL A 52 -15.22 -6.71 6.00
N ASP A 53 -14.00 -6.17 6.05
CA ASP A 53 -13.49 -5.19 5.09
C ASP A 53 -12.33 -5.77 4.26
N GLY A 54 -11.84 -6.94 4.64
CA GLY A 54 -10.71 -7.55 3.98
C GLY A 54 -10.45 -8.99 4.36
N VAL A 55 -9.49 -9.56 3.65
CA VAL A 55 -8.96 -10.90 3.89
C VAL A 55 -7.51 -10.80 4.32
N ARG A 56 -7.17 -11.46 5.42
CA ARG A 56 -5.79 -11.62 5.89
C ARG A 56 -5.26 -12.97 5.41
N PHE A 57 -4.17 -12.92 4.67
CA PHE A 57 -3.41 -14.09 4.26
C PHE A 57 -2.14 -14.21 5.09
N VAL A 58 -1.64 -15.43 5.16
CA VAL A 58 -0.30 -15.83 5.56
C VAL A 58 0.26 -16.57 4.35
N CYS A 59 1.28 -16.00 3.72
CA CYS A 59 1.77 -16.45 2.42
C CYS A 59 2.23 -17.91 2.45
N GLY A 60 1.55 -18.78 1.71
CA GLY A 60 1.84 -20.22 1.63
C GLY A 60 1.15 -21.08 2.69
N GLU A 61 0.59 -20.46 3.74
CA GLU A 61 0.04 -21.19 4.89
C GLU A 61 -1.47 -21.08 5.03
N SER A 62 -2.13 -20.10 4.40
CA SER A 62 -3.58 -19.94 4.56
C SER A 62 -4.37 -21.00 3.79
N ASP A 63 -5.33 -21.62 4.46
CA ASP A 63 -6.29 -22.55 3.87
C ASP A 63 -7.40 -21.85 3.06
N GLY A 64 -8.10 -22.60 2.21
CA GLY A 64 -9.24 -22.06 1.43
C GLY A 64 -8.86 -21.25 0.20
N VAL A 65 -7.58 -21.32 -0.22
CA VAL A 65 -7.05 -20.71 -1.43
C VAL A 65 -6.12 -21.66 -2.17
N VAL A 66 -5.85 -21.35 -3.43
CA VAL A 66 -4.85 -22.05 -4.23
C VAL A 66 -3.58 -21.21 -4.27
N TRP A 67 -2.48 -21.74 -3.74
CA TRP A 67 -1.17 -21.13 -3.82
C TRP A 67 -0.45 -21.54 -5.10
N ASP A 68 0.28 -20.61 -5.72
CA ASP A 68 0.95 -20.80 -7.00
C ASP A 68 0.01 -21.41 -8.08
N PRO A 69 -1.16 -20.79 -8.36
CA PRO A 69 -2.16 -21.33 -9.30
C PRO A 69 -1.64 -21.47 -10.74
N HIS A 70 -0.51 -20.82 -11.06
CA HIS A 70 0.23 -20.96 -12.31
C HIS A 70 1.46 -21.85 -12.13
N ASP A 71 1.22 -23.13 -11.87
CA ASP A 71 2.22 -24.20 -11.83
C ASP A 71 3.17 -24.09 -13.06
N GLY A 72 4.36 -23.49 -12.86
CA GLY A 72 5.46 -23.53 -13.83
C GLY A 72 6.00 -22.22 -14.45
N VAL A 73 5.56 -21.02 -14.07
CA VAL A 73 6.24 -19.77 -14.50
C VAL A 73 6.85 -19.00 -13.32
N ARG A 74 7.82 -19.62 -12.66
CA ARG A 74 8.99 -18.86 -12.23
C ARG A 74 9.62 -18.28 -13.50
N GLY A 75 9.30 -17.03 -13.85
CA GLY A 75 9.89 -16.36 -15.01
C GLY A 75 11.41 -16.48 -14.94
N PRO A 76 12.11 -16.93 -16.00
CA PRO A 76 13.57 -17.10 -16.00
C PRO A 76 14.36 -15.77 -15.98
N ASP A 77 13.76 -14.66 -15.55
CA ASP A 77 14.23 -13.31 -15.85
C ASP A 77 14.52 -12.48 -14.58
N VAL A 78 15.16 -13.09 -13.58
CA VAL A 78 15.99 -12.35 -12.59
C VAL A 78 17.35 -13.04 -12.39
N GLY A 79 18.11 -13.08 -13.49
CA GLY A 79 19.57 -12.86 -13.54
C GLY A 79 20.52 -13.68 -12.65
N GLY A 80 21.29 -14.56 -13.28
CA GLY A 80 22.64 -14.89 -12.79
C GLY A 80 23.13 -16.29 -13.16
N ALA A 81 23.82 -16.40 -14.30
CA ALA A 81 24.49 -17.63 -14.74
C ALA A 81 25.51 -18.15 -13.72
N VAL A 82 25.53 -19.47 -13.50
CA VAL A 82 26.72 -20.32 -13.68
C VAL A 82 26.27 -21.75 -14.00
N ALA A 83 26.38 -22.14 -15.26
CA ALA A 83 26.74 -23.51 -15.55
C ALA A 83 28.24 -23.62 -15.23
N SER A 84 28.57 -24.27 -14.13
CA SER A 84 29.91 -24.79 -13.88
C SER A 84 29.75 -26.13 -13.19
N ASP A 85 30.26 -27.12 -13.89
CA ASP A 85 30.31 -28.54 -13.59
C ASP A 85 30.76 -28.84 -12.13
N GLY A 86 30.18 -29.86 -11.51
CA GLY A 86 30.75 -30.48 -10.32
C GLY A 86 29.74 -31.08 -9.36
N GLU A 87 29.69 -32.42 -9.32
CA GLU A 87 29.10 -33.24 -8.25
C GLU A 87 29.51 -32.76 -6.84
N GLY A 88 28.56 -32.74 -5.92
CA GLY A 88 28.82 -32.58 -4.48
C GLY A 88 27.61 -32.05 -3.74
N GLY A 89 26.76 -32.95 -3.24
CA GLY A 89 25.67 -32.58 -2.33
C GLY A 89 26.21 -31.99 -1.04
N ASP A 90 25.65 -30.85 -0.64
CA ASP A 90 25.75 -30.27 0.69
C ASP A 90 24.34 -29.77 1.05
N GLU A 91 23.60 -30.66 1.70
CA GLU A 91 22.52 -30.46 2.66
C GLU A 91 22.34 -29.02 3.21
N ARG A 92 21.82 -28.13 2.37
CA ARG A 92 20.73 -27.27 2.80
C ARG A 92 19.45 -27.92 2.34
N GLU A 93 18.82 -28.65 3.24
CA GLU A 93 17.36 -28.79 3.24
C GLU A 93 16.75 -27.39 3.47
N SER A 94 16.99 -26.47 2.55
CA SER A 94 16.22 -25.26 2.44
C SER A 94 14.89 -25.68 1.84
N GLU A 95 13.82 -25.59 2.62
CA GLU A 95 12.56 -25.09 2.06
C GLU A 95 11.98 -25.98 0.94
N VAL A 96 11.79 -27.26 1.24
CA VAL A 96 11.05 -28.19 0.36
C VAL A 96 9.61 -27.69 0.23
N ASP A 97 9.29 -27.11 -0.93
CA ASP A 97 7.93 -26.93 -1.47
C ASP A 97 6.93 -26.10 -0.66
N ASP A 98 7.37 -25.23 0.26
CA ASP A 98 6.43 -24.23 0.79
C ASP A 98 6.17 -23.20 -0.31
N PRO A 99 4.92 -23.03 -0.77
CA PRO A 99 4.63 -22.15 -1.89
C PRO A 99 4.83 -20.66 -1.54
N GLY A 100 5.06 -20.32 -0.26
CA GLY A 100 5.15 -18.94 0.21
C GLY A 100 6.33 -18.62 1.13
N CYS A 101 6.37 -17.37 1.60
CA CYS A 101 7.39 -16.87 2.53
C CYS A 101 6.92 -16.81 4.00
N GLY A 102 5.69 -17.25 4.31
CA GLY A 102 5.08 -17.19 5.64
C GLY A 102 4.72 -15.80 6.15
N GLU A 103 5.06 -14.73 5.41
CA GLU A 103 4.72 -13.37 5.83
C GLU A 103 3.22 -13.08 5.64
N PRO A 104 2.58 -12.37 6.59
CA PRO A 104 1.19 -11.98 6.45
C PRO A 104 1.02 -10.83 5.48
N PHE A 105 -0.06 -10.84 4.72
CA PHE A 105 -0.48 -9.72 3.89
C PHE A 105 -2.00 -9.61 3.84
N TYR A 106 -2.50 -8.46 3.41
CA TYR A 106 -3.88 -8.05 3.60
C TYR A 106 -4.48 -7.58 2.27
N LEU A 107 -5.57 -8.23 1.85
CA LEU A 107 -6.45 -7.73 0.79
C LEU A 107 -7.54 -6.90 1.43
N SER A 108 -7.71 -5.68 0.94
CA SER A 108 -8.71 -4.72 1.39
C SER A 108 -9.71 -4.51 0.25
N PHE A 109 -11.01 -4.71 0.50
CA PHE A 109 -12.06 -4.54 -0.49
C PHE A 109 -13.17 -3.59 -0.02
N VAL A 110 -13.92 -3.04 -0.96
CA VAL A 110 -15.08 -2.17 -0.71
C VAL A 110 -16.34 -2.75 -1.34
N ARG A 111 -17.48 -2.43 -0.74
CA ARG A 111 -18.81 -2.80 -1.24
C ARG A 111 -19.44 -1.63 -1.97
N TYR A 112 -20.30 -1.92 -2.94
CA TYR A 112 -21.14 -0.90 -3.58
C TYR A 112 -22.58 -1.05 -3.15
N ASP A 113 -23.18 0.06 -2.71
CA ASP A 113 -24.63 0.18 -2.46
C ASP A 113 -25.17 1.32 -3.31
N GLU A 114 -26.22 1.06 -4.12
CA GLU A 114 -26.80 2.02 -5.06
C GLU A 114 -25.76 2.71 -6.00
N GLY A 115 -24.67 2.02 -6.33
CA GLY A 115 -23.59 2.58 -7.16
C GLY A 115 -22.64 3.55 -6.41
N ARG A 116 -22.77 3.67 -5.09
CA ARG A 116 -21.83 4.39 -4.21
C ARG A 116 -20.91 3.40 -3.53
N GLU A 117 -19.61 3.69 -3.56
CA GLU A 117 -18.61 2.95 -2.78
C GLU A 117 -18.85 3.21 -1.30
N ILE A 118 -19.05 2.14 -0.55
CA ILE A 118 -19.10 2.17 0.90
C ILE A 118 -17.67 1.88 1.38
N ASP A 119 -16.91 2.95 1.64
CA ASP A 119 -15.62 2.81 2.30
C ASP A 119 -15.85 2.53 3.80
N PRO A 120 -15.20 1.52 4.37
CA PRO A 120 -15.35 1.21 5.79
C PRO A 120 -14.65 2.23 6.69
N ARG A 121 -13.78 3.10 6.15
CA ARG A 121 -13.33 4.26 6.93
C ARG A 121 -14.52 5.17 7.14
N ALA A 122 -14.77 5.48 8.41
CA ALA A 122 -15.62 6.60 8.77
C ALA A 122 -15.19 7.82 7.93
N GLU A 123 -16.18 8.49 7.37
CA GLU A 123 -16.07 9.66 6.50
C GLU A 123 -14.89 10.53 6.97
N SER A 124 -13.86 10.69 6.13
CA SER A 124 -12.70 11.49 6.51
C SER A 124 -13.17 12.92 6.76
N GLU A 125 -13.09 13.38 8.01
CA GLU A 125 -13.43 14.75 8.35
C GLU A 125 -12.52 15.68 7.53
N LEU A 126 -13.13 16.49 6.69
CA LEU A 126 -12.42 17.45 5.85
C LEU A 126 -11.82 18.52 6.76
N VAL A 127 -10.55 18.34 7.15
CA VAL A 127 -9.80 19.38 7.85
C VAL A 127 -9.51 20.49 6.86
N GLU A 128 -10.15 21.64 7.04
CA GLU A 128 -9.70 22.88 6.40
C GLU A 128 -8.30 23.21 6.93
N ILE A 129 -7.27 22.92 6.13
CA ILE A 129 -5.95 23.52 6.31
C ILE A 129 -6.12 24.98 5.89
N ASP A 130 -6.29 25.87 6.87
CA ASP A 130 -6.21 27.31 6.65
C ASP A 130 -4.82 27.62 6.06
N PRO A 131 -4.74 28.08 4.79
CA PRO A 131 -3.44 28.28 4.15
C PRO A 131 -2.73 29.56 4.61
N ASP A 132 -3.28 30.36 5.54
CA ASP A 132 -2.66 31.66 5.84
C ASP A 132 -3.03 32.28 7.20
N PRO A 133 -2.48 31.81 8.34
CA PRO A 133 -2.28 32.68 9.48
C PRO A 133 -0.94 33.39 9.29
N ARG A 134 -0.78 34.24 8.26
CA ARG A 134 0.36 35.17 8.22
C ARG A 134 0.28 35.99 9.51
N PRO A 135 1.20 35.80 10.47
CA PRO A 135 1.25 36.67 11.63
C PRO A 135 1.54 38.05 11.07
N SER A 136 0.68 39.02 11.35
CA SER A 136 1.00 40.41 11.08
C SER A 136 2.33 40.70 11.77
N GLY A 137 3.40 40.81 10.96
CA GLY A 137 4.74 41.03 11.46
C GLY A 137 4.76 42.27 12.36
N PRO A 138 5.67 42.32 13.35
CA PRO A 138 5.71 43.42 14.30
C PRO A 138 5.78 44.74 13.56
N ARG A 139 4.88 45.66 13.93
CA ARG A 139 4.85 47.01 13.37
C ARG A 139 6.19 47.67 13.65
N GLY A 140 6.97 47.90 12.59
CA GLY A 140 8.29 48.51 12.69
C GLY A 140 8.22 49.87 13.39
N PRO A 141 9.28 50.26 14.13
CA PRO A 141 9.28 51.51 14.87
C PRO A 141 9.07 52.69 13.93
N SER A 142 8.20 53.62 14.32
CA SER A 142 8.04 54.90 13.63
C SER A 142 9.38 55.65 13.66
N GLY A 143 10.01 55.79 12.49
CA GLY A 143 11.25 56.53 12.35
C GLY A 143 11.06 58.01 12.74
N PRO A 144 12.09 58.66 13.32
CA PRO A 144 12.00 60.05 13.72
C PRO A 144 11.77 60.97 12.52
N GLY A 145 10.89 61.96 12.72
CA GLY A 145 10.57 63.00 11.74
C GLY A 145 11.80 63.80 11.32
N GLY A 146 11.76 64.25 10.06
CA GLY A 146 12.92 64.69 9.31
C GLY A 146 13.61 65.96 9.79
N VAL A 147 14.83 66.10 9.26
CA VAL A 147 15.48 67.38 8.98
C VAL A 147 16.14 67.23 7.60
N GLY A 148 15.85 68.16 6.69
CA GLY A 148 16.54 68.24 5.40
C GLY A 148 17.96 68.77 5.58
N ASP A 149 18.80 68.53 4.57
CA ASP A 149 19.65 69.51 3.87
C ASP A 149 20.75 68.76 3.08
N ASP A 150 20.93 69.19 1.82
CA ASP A 150 22.11 69.13 0.94
C ASP A 150 22.92 67.85 0.70
N GLY A 151 23.20 67.59 -0.59
CA GLY A 151 24.37 66.81 -0.99
C GLY A 151 24.28 66.12 -2.35
N ASP A 152 24.64 66.85 -3.40
CA ASP A 152 25.02 66.36 -4.73
C ASP A 152 26.04 65.21 -4.63
N SER A 153 25.86 64.11 -5.38
CA SER A 153 26.95 63.26 -5.88
C SER A 153 26.47 62.20 -6.88
N ASP A 154 26.84 62.45 -8.13
CA ASP A 154 26.97 61.51 -9.25
C ASP A 154 27.82 60.28 -8.88
N GLY A 155 27.41 59.09 -9.32
CA GLY A 155 28.17 57.85 -9.11
C GLY A 155 27.53 56.62 -9.75
N GLY A 156 27.97 56.30 -10.96
CA GLY A 156 27.50 55.17 -11.76
C GLY A 156 27.77 53.79 -11.14
N PHE A 157 26.97 52.81 -11.56
CA PHE A 157 27.14 51.40 -11.22
C PHE A 157 27.37 50.56 -12.50
N TRP A 158 28.27 49.59 -12.33
CA TRP A 158 28.82 48.62 -13.28
C TRP A 158 27.91 47.40 -13.42
#